data_AF-A0A2V6UQC3-F1
#
_entry.id   AF-A0A2V6UQC3-F1
#
_cell.length_a   1.000
_cell.length_b   1.000
_cell.length_c   1.000
_cell.angle_alpha   90.00
_cell.angle_beta   90.00
_cell.angle_gamma   90.00
#
_symmetry.space_group_name_H-M   'P 1'
#
loop_
_entity.id
_entity.type
_entity.pdbx_description
1 polymer ?
#
loop_
_entity_poly.entity_id
_entity_poly.type
_entity_poly.pdbx_seq_one_letter_code
_entity_poly.pdbx_strand_id
1 'polypeptide(L)'
;MQLAERPLGYETRFGRGFISGVFSVALAALGFGGVLCLRFPSFLTTPDARALYPLDLIRFLIHLHLLAGFGLGVLSIVLSRRARLGLSGIGLVVAATLLGGSQAPIGTLGGTRYLGLDWFLLNVLVLSMLFVPLERLFARLPAQRIFRPGWATDLAHFAVSHLLVQVTVLLTLIPAAMFFKWAVHPAVQHAVAAQPVLLQFVEIVLVADLSEYAVHRLFHTVPFLWRFHAVHHSSEAMDWLAASRIHLVDAVVTRALAFVPLYVLGFSTGPVYAYLVFVSFHAIFVHANVRFRFGALERVLGTPKFHHWHHATAPVDKNFAIHLPVIDRVLGTYYLPEHFPPAYGIETNPVPRRYAAQLVWPFRPR
;
A
#
# COMPACT_ATOMS: atom_id res chain seq x y z
N MET A 1 -6.26 -31.93 -2.18
CA MET A 1 -6.35 -32.16 -0.72
C MET A 1 -6.77 -30.85 -0.07
N GLN A 2 -8.04 -30.72 0.33
CA GLN A 2 -8.53 -29.54 1.06
C GLN A 2 -7.72 -29.40 2.34
N LEU A 3 -6.87 -28.38 2.42
CA LEU A 3 -6.25 -27.99 3.68
C LEU A 3 -7.38 -27.55 4.60
N ALA A 4 -7.73 -28.40 5.56
CA ALA A 4 -8.66 -28.09 6.62
C ALA A 4 -8.24 -26.75 7.25
N GLU A 5 -9.11 -25.75 7.14
CA GLU A 5 -8.99 -24.51 7.89
C GLU A 5 -8.84 -24.90 9.37
N ARG A 6 -7.64 -24.77 9.94
CA ARG A 6 -7.56 -24.58 11.39
C ARG A 6 -8.09 -23.18 11.62
N PRO A 7 -9.30 -22.99 12.17
CA PRO A 7 -9.75 -21.65 12.50
C PRO A 7 -8.72 -21.09 13.48
N LEU A 8 -8.04 -20.00 13.09
CA LEU A 8 -7.44 -19.11 14.08
C LEU A 8 -8.56 -18.81 15.07
N GLY A 9 -8.45 -19.31 16.31
CA GLY A 9 -9.54 -19.49 17.27
C GLY A 9 -10.20 -18.20 17.79
N TYR A 10 -10.69 -17.38 16.88
CA TYR A 10 -11.48 -16.18 17.11
C TYR A 10 -12.80 -16.41 16.36
N GLU A 11 -13.88 -16.59 17.11
CA GLU A 11 -15.22 -16.62 16.52
C GLU A 11 -15.55 -15.22 15.99
N THR A 12 -15.40 -15.00 14.69
CA THR A 12 -15.61 -13.71 14.02
C THR A 12 -17.10 -13.37 13.82
N ARG A 13 -18.01 -13.98 14.59
CA ARG A 13 -19.45 -13.76 14.46
C ARG A 13 -19.84 -12.41 15.05
N PHE A 14 -20.76 -11.72 14.37
CA PHE A 14 -21.39 -10.51 14.88
C PHE A 14 -22.02 -10.77 16.26
N GLY A 15 -21.96 -9.77 17.15
CA GLY A 15 -22.52 -9.86 18.51
C GLY A 15 -21.63 -10.55 19.57
N ARG A 16 -20.45 -11.09 19.21
CA ARG A 16 -19.51 -11.73 20.18
C ARG A 16 -18.39 -10.83 20.70
N GLY A 17 -18.45 -9.53 20.41
CA GLY A 17 -17.48 -8.53 20.86
C GLY A 17 -16.13 -8.52 20.13
N PHE A 18 -15.83 -9.49 19.26
CA PHE A 18 -14.60 -9.50 18.47
C PHE A 18 -14.52 -8.31 17.50
N ILE A 19 -15.58 -8.09 16.71
CA ILE A 19 -15.63 -7.03 15.70
C ILE A 19 -15.49 -5.65 16.36
N SER A 20 -16.27 -5.39 17.42
CA SER A 20 -16.16 -4.14 18.18
C SER A 20 -14.77 -3.98 18.81
N GLY A 21 -14.14 -5.06 19.28
CA GLY A 21 -12.78 -5.02 19.81
C GLY A 21 -11.74 -4.65 18.76
N VAL A 22 -11.83 -5.20 17.56
CA VAL A 22 -10.91 -4.86 16.46
C VAL A 22 -11.06 -3.40 16.03
N PHE A 23 -12.29 -2.93 15.84
CA PHE A 23 -12.54 -1.51 15.52
C PHE A 23 -12.13 -0.58 16.67
N SER A 24 -12.31 -1.00 17.92
CA SER A 24 -11.83 -0.26 19.09
C SER A 24 -10.32 -0.04 19.01
N VAL A 25 -9.54 -1.10 18.81
CA VAL A 25 -8.07 -1.01 18.68
C VAL A 25 -7.68 -0.18 17.46
N ALA A 26 -8.31 -0.39 16.30
CA ALA A 26 -7.96 0.32 15.07
C ALA A 26 -8.20 1.83 15.20
N LEU A 27 -9.38 2.25 15.66
CA LEU A 27 -9.72 3.66 15.84
C LEU A 27 -8.90 4.29 16.97
N ALA A 28 -8.71 3.59 18.09
CA ALA A 28 -7.87 4.08 19.18
C ALA A 28 -6.41 4.24 18.75
N ALA A 29 -5.87 3.34 17.91
CA ALA A 29 -4.53 3.46 17.36
C ALA A 29 -4.40 4.65 16.39
N LEU A 30 -5.40 4.91 15.54
CA LEU A 30 -5.45 6.10 14.69
C LEU A 30 -5.48 7.38 15.52
N GLY A 31 -6.35 7.45 16.52
CA GLY A 31 -6.44 8.60 17.44
C GLY A 31 -5.15 8.82 18.23
N PHE A 32 -4.60 7.77 18.84
CA PHE A 32 -3.34 7.83 19.59
C PHE A 32 -2.17 8.25 18.71
N GLY A 33 -2.05 7.67 17.52
CA GLY A 33 -1.04 8.06 16.53
C GLY A 33 -1.17 9.53 16.13
N GLY A 34 -2.40 10.03 15.93
CA GLY A 34 -2.66 11.44 15.68
C GLY A 34 -2.21 12.34 16.83
N VAL A 35 -2.45 11.94 18.09
CA VAL A 35 -1.93 12.65 19.27
C VAL A 35 -0.40 12.67 19.28
N LEU A 36 0.26 11.55 18.97
CA LEU A 36 1.72 11.49 18.87
C LEU A 36 2.24 12.43 17.77
N CYS A 37 1.59 12.49 16.61
CA CYS A 37 1.92 13.41 15.53
C CYS A 37 1.81 14.89 15.96
N LEU A 38 0.79 15.24 16.76
CA LEU A 38 0.69 16.59 17.33
C LEU A 38 1.81 16.88 18.35
N ARG A 39 2.13 15.92 19.22
CA ARG A 39 3.13 16.10 20.29
C ARG A 39 4.58 16.10 19.79
N PHE A 40 4.88 15.31 18.76
CA PHE A 40 6.24 15.12 18.24
C PHE A 40 6.29 15.34 16.72
N PRO A 41 5.84 16.52 16.22
CA PRO A 41 5.68 16.73 14.80
C PRO A 41 7.02 16.67 14.06
N SER A 42 8.10 17.18 14.66
CA SER A 42 9.46 17.10 14.10
C SER A 42 9.89 15.68 13.69
N PHE A 43 9.49 14.66 14.46
CA PHE A 43 9.90 13.26 14.24
C PHE A 43 8.85 12.40 13.55
N LEU A 44 7.56 12.68 13.74
CA LEU A 44 6.48 11.76 13.36
C LEU A 44 5.60 12.28 12.20
N THR A 45 5.87 13.48 11.72
CA THR A 45 5.11 14.07 10.62
C THR A 45 5.98 14.47 9.44
N THR A 46 5.44 14.36 8.24
CA THR A 46 6.09 14.69 6.98
C THR A 46 6.17 16.21 6.83
N PRO A 47 7.38 16.83 6.79
CA PRO A 47 7.55 18.29 6.83
C PRO A 47 6.71 19.06 5.82
N ASP A 48 6.66 18.60 4.57
CA ASP A 48 5.95 19.27 3.48
C ASP A 48 4.42 19.17 3.64
N ALA A 49 3.92 18.12 4.31
CA ALA A 49 2.50 17.90 4.52
C ALA A 49 1.94 18.67 5.73
N ARG A 50 2.76 18.97 6.74
CA ARG A 50 2.35 19.68 7.97
C ARG A 50 1.61 20.98 7.68
N ALA A 51 2.10 21.75 6.70
CA ALA A 51 1.53 23.03 6.31
C ALA A 51 0.15 22.91 5.64
N LEU A 52 -0.19 21.73 5.12
CA LEU A 52 -1.43 21.46 4.40
C LEU A 52 -2.52 20.87 5.31
N TYR A 53 -2.21 20.53 6.56
CA TYR A 53 -3.16 19.88 7.45
C TYR A 53 -4.18 20.88 8.03
N PRO A 54 -5.49 20.71 7.76
CA PRO A 54 -6.53 21.50 8.41
C PRO A 54 -6.64 21.07 9.88
N LEU A 55 -5.97 21.81 10.78
CA LEU A 55 -5.80 21.41 12.19
C LEU A 55 -7.13 21.15 12.91
N ASP A 56 -8.16 21.94 12.65
CA ASP A 56 -9.48 21.74 13.26
C ASP A 56 -10.09 20.38 12.87
N LEU A 57 -9.97 20.01 11.59
CA LEU A 57 -10.39 18.71 11.11
C LEU A 57 -9.55 17.59 11.71
N ILE A 58 -8.23 17.75 11.81
CA ILE A 58 -7.35 16.74 12.43
C ILE A 58 -7.71 16.53 13.90
N ARG A 59 -7.90 17.60 14.68
CA ARG A 59 -8.30 17.52 16.09
C ARG A 59 -9.68 16.89 16.24
N PHE A 60 -10.63 17.26 15.38
CA PHE A 60 -11.95 16.65 15.33
C PHE A 60 -11.88 15.15 15.06
N LEU A 61 -11.10 14.74 14.06
CA LEU A 61 -10.90 13.33 13.72
C LEU A 61 -10.26 12.58 14.89
N ILE A 62 -9.20 13.11 15.52
CA ILE A 62 -8.59 12.50 16.71
C ILE A 62 -9.67 12.30 17.80
N HIS A 63 -10.46 13.32 18.09
CA HIS A 63 -11.52 13.23 19.11
C HIS A 63 -12.53 12.12 18.78
N LEU A 64 -13.03 12.11 17.54
CA LEU A 64 -13.99 11.12 17.06
C LEU A 64 -13.44 9.69 17.17
N HIS A 65 -12.19 9.47 16.75
CA HIS A 65 -11.53 8.17 16.80
C HIS A 65 -11.32 7.68 18.23
N LEU A 66 -10.92 8.55 19.16
CA LEU A 66 -10.75 8.20 20.57
C LEU A 66 -12.09 7.88 21.25
N LEU A 67 -13.13 8.67 20.98
CA LEU A 67 -14.47 8.45 21.54
C LEU A 67 -15.08 7.13 21.02
N ALA A 68 -15.06 6.93 19.70
CA ALA A 68 -15.54 5.70 19.09
C ALA A 68 -14.72 4.48 19.54
N GLY A 69 -13.39 4.63 19.62
CA GLY A 69 -12.47 3.60 20.11
C GLY A 69 -12.81 3.16 21.54
N PHE A 70 -13.07 4.10 22.43
CA PHE A 70 -13.48 3.82 23.81
C PHE A 70 -14.83 3.12 23.88
N GLY A 71 -15.86 3.67 23.22
CA GLY A 71 -17.21 3.11 23.23
C GLY A 71 -17.26 1.68 22.68
N LEU A 72 -16.56 1.42 21.57
CA LEU A 72 -16.43 0.08 21.00
C LEU A 72 -15.60 -0.85 21.88
N GLY A 73 -14.63 -0.32 22.63
CA GLY A 73 -13.82 -1.07 23.59
C GLY A 73 -14.66 -1.57 24.75
N VAL A 74 -15.48 -0.70 25.33
CA VAL A 74 -16.46 -1.07 26.37
C VAL A 74 -17.44 -2.10 25.83
N LEU A 75 -18.01 -1.87 24.65
CA LEU A 75 -18.92 -2.81 24.01
C LEU A 75 -18.26 -4.18 23.77
N SER A 76 -16.98 -4.20 23.37
CA SER A 76 -16.21 -5.43 23.21
C SER A 76 -16.05 -6.19 24.52
N ILE A 77 -15.75 -5.50 25.62
CA ILE A 77 -15.62 -6.12 26.95
C ILE A 77 -16.95 -6.70 27.41
N VAL A 78 -18.05 -5.97 27.22
CA VAL A 78 -19.40 -6.42 27.59
C VAL A 78 -19.83 -7.65 26.79
N LEU A 79 -19.56 -7.67 25.48
CA LEU A 79 -20.02 -8.75 24.59
C LEU A 79 -19.08 -9.96 24.53
N SER A 80 -17.80 -9.80 24.90
CA SER A 80 -16.80 -10.86 24.73
C SER A 80 -16.46 -11.55 26.05
N ARG A 81 -16.22 -12.87 25.97
CA ARG A 81 -15.62 -13.63 27.09
C ARG A 81 -14.12 -13.34 27.28
N ARG A 82 -13.51 -12.57 26.37
CA ARG A 82 -12.07 -12.27 26.33
C ARG A 82 -11.88 -10.78 26.09
N ALA A 83 -11.75 -10.03 27.17
CA ALA A 83 -11.64 -8.56 27.18
C ALA A 83 -10.36 -7.99 26.53
N ARG A 84 -9.44 -8.80 25.99
CA ARG A 84 -8.12 -8.35 25.54
C ARG A 84 -8.18 -7.22 24.52
N LEU A 85 -8.98 -7.36 23.46
CA LEU A 85 -9.08 -6.35 22.41
C LEU A 85 -9.70 -5.05 22.93
N GLY A 86 -10.80 -5.15 23.69
CA GLY A 86 -11.44 -3.99 24.29
C GLY A 86 -10.53 -3.26 25.29
N LEU A 87 -9.81 -3.99 26.14
CA LEU A 87 -8.82 -3.42 27.06
C LEU A 87 -7.64 -2.77 26.33
N SER A 88 -7.15 -3.38 25.24
CA SER A 88 -6.10 -2.76 24.42
C SER A 88 -6.56 -1.45 23.79
N GLY A 89 -7.77 -1.42 23.23
CA GLY A 89 -8.35 -0.20 22.65
C GLY A 89 -8.54 0.90 23.71
N ILE A 90 -9.12 0.57 24.86
CA ILE A 90 -9.27 1.52 25.98
C ILE A 90 -7.90 2.00 26.47
N GLY A 91 -6.91 1.12 26.60
CA GLY A 91 -5.56 1.48 27.01
C GLY A 91 -4.91 2.51 26.07
N LEU A 92 -5.07 2.34 24.76
CA LEU A 92 -4.62 3.33 23.77
C LEU A 92 -5.35 4.66 23.91
N VAL A 93 -6.66 4.65 24.16
CA VAL A 93 -7.43 5.89 24.41
C VAL A 93 -6.95 6.59 25.67
N VAL A 94 -6.77 5.86 26.77
CA VAL A 94 -6.26 6.43 28.03
C VAL A 94 -4.88 7.05 27.81
N ALA A 95 -3.97 6.35 27.14
CA ALA A 95 -2.66 6.89 26.80
C ALA A 95 -2.76 8.16 25.96
N ALA A 96 -3.62 8.19 24.95
CA ALA A 96 -3.86 9.37 24.12
C ALA A 96 -4.40 10.55 24.93
N THR A 97 -5.38 10.31 25.81
CA THR A 97 -5.98 11.33 26.66
C THR A 97 -4.97 11.89 27.67
N LEU A 98 -4.11 11.05 28.25
CA LEU A 98 -3.03 11.50 29.15
C LEU A 98 -2.00 12.38 28.43
N LEU A 99 -1.84 12.23 27.12
CA LEU A 99 -0.99 13.09 26.28
C LEU A 99 -1.72 14.36 25.77
N GLY A 100 -2.94 14.61 26.23
CA GLY A 100 -3.76 15.78 25.90
C GLY A 100 -4.89 15.51 24.88
N GLY A 101 -5.02 14.28 24.37
CA GLY A 101 -6.09 13.89 23.46
C GLY A 101 -6.15 14.78 22.21
N SER A 102 -7.36 15.10 21.75
CA SER A 102 -7.56 16.00 20.60
C SER A 102 -7.07 17.42 20.83
N GLN A 103 -6.83 17.83 22.08
CA GLN A 103 -6.32 19.15 22.45
C GLN A 103 -4.84 19.12 22.84
N ALA A 104 -4.13 18.04 22.47
CA ALA A 104 -2.69 17.94 22.70
C ALA A 104 -1.95 19.19 22.15
N PRO A 105 -1.00 19.75 22.92
CA PRO A 105 -0.20 20.87 22.44
C PRO A 105 0.64 20.43 21.25
N ILE A 106 0.76 21.31 20.25
CA ILE A 106 1.64 21.05 19.10
C ILE A 106 3.09 21.20 19.57
N GLY A 107 3.90 20.17 19.35
CA GLY A 107 5.32 20.17 19.69
C GLY A 107 6.15 21.09 18.80
N THR A 108 7.47 21.10 19.02
CA THR A 108 8.38 21.94 18.23
C THR A 108 8.47 21.47 16.78
N LEU A 109 8.32 22.42 15.86
CA LEU A 109 8.52 22.20 14.44
C LEU A 109 10.01 22.36 14.12
N GLY A 110 10.60 21.35 13.48
CA GLY A 110 12.01 21.35 13.11
C GLY A 110 12.50 19.97 12.73
N GLY A 111 13.76 19.89 12.30
CA GLY A 111 14.42 18.64 11.91
C GLY A 111 14.17 18.25 10.45
N THR A 112 15.20 17.70 9.82
CA THR A 112 15.15 17.20 8.44
C THR A 112 14.92 15.70 8.39
N ARG A 113 15.00 14.98 9.50
CA ARG A 113 14.80 13.52 9.60
C ARG A 113 13.47 13.22 10.28
N TYR A 114 12.65 12.39 9.66
CA TYR A 114 11.32 12.04 10.17
C TYR A 114 10.95 10.59 9.85
N LEU A 115 10.03 10.06 10.65
CA LEU A 115 9.29 8.84 10.41
C LEU A 115 7.87 9.25 9.96
N GLY A 116 7.41 8.74 8.82
CA GLY A 116 6.12 9.12 8.23
C GLY A 116 4.92 8.51 8.94
N LEU A 117 4.77 8.72 10.25
CA LEU A 117 3.63 8.20 11.01
C LEU A 117 2.33 8.85 10.55
N ASP A 118 2.30 10.16 10.35
CA ASP A 118 1.15 10.85 9.74
C ASP A 118 0.76 10.26 8.38
N TRP A 119 1.76 10.06 7.51
CA TRP A 119 1.58 9.48 6.19
C TRP A 119 1.00 8.07 6.27
N PHE A 120 1.52 7.23 7.16
CA PHE A 120 0.98 5.90 7.42
C PHE A 120 -0.48 5.96 7.90
N LEU A 121 -0.78 6.77 8.92
CA LEU A 121 -2.12 6.84 9.52
C LEU A 121 -3.17 7.35 8.51
N LEU A 122 -2.84 8.41 7.77
CA LEU A 122 -3.71 8.98 6.75
C LEU A 122 -3.96 7.97 5.62
N ASN A 123 -2.94 7.28 5.13
CA ASN A 123 -3.11 6.30 4.07
C ASN A 123 -3.89 5.06 4.56
N VAL A 124 -3.63 4.53 5.76
CA VAL A 124 -4.47 3.46 6.33
C VAL A 124 -5.93 3.90 6.41
N LEU A 125 -6.19 5.12 6.92
CA LEU A 125 -7.55 5.64 7.05
C LEU A 125 -8.24 5.78 5.69
N VAL A 126 -7.65 6.53 4.77
CA VAL A 126 -8.24 6.83 3.46
C VAL A 126 -8.42 5.56 2.63
N LEU A 127 -7.39 4.72 2.54
CA LEU A 127 -7.45 3.50 1.72
C LEU A 127 -8.40 2.47 2.32
N SER A 128 -8.44 2.31 3.65
CA SER A 128 -9.41 1.40 4.25
C SER A 128 -10.85 1.89 4.09
N MET A 129 -11.11 3.21 4.24
CA MET A 129 -12.43 3.81 4.01
C MET A 129 -12.88 3.67 2.55
N LEU A 130 -11.95 3.65 1.61
CA LEU A 130 -12.25 3.46 0.19
C LEU A 130 -12.43 1.97 -0.17
N PHE A 131 -11.40 1.16 0.07
CA PHE A 131 -11.32 -0.19 -0.47
C PHE A 131 -12.08 -1.22 0.36
N VAL A 132 -12.18 -1.08 1.69
CA VAL A 132 -12.93 -2.06 2.50
C VAL A 132 -14.41 -2.07 2.11
N PRO A 133 -15.13 -0.93 2.03
CA PRO A 133 -16.51 -0.94 1.53
C PRO A 133 -16.62 -1.44 0.10
N LEU A 134 -15.71 -1.03 -0.78
CA LEU A 134 -15.70 -1.45 -2.18
C LEU A 134 -15.61 -2.99 -2.31
N GLU A 135 -14.70 -3.62 -1.58
CA GLU A 135 -14.52 -5.07 -1.56
C GLU A 135 -15.60 -5.82 -0.79
N ARG A 136 -16.38 -5.16 0.07
CA ARG A 136 -17.54 -5.78 0.72
C ARG A 136 -18.76 -5.74 -0.18
N LEU A 137 -19.02 -4.61 -0.85
CA LEU A 137 -20.20 -4.39 -1.69
C LEU A 137 -20.07 -5.08 -3.06
N PHE A 138 -18.87 -5.10 -3.62
CA PHE A 138 -18.61 -5.59 -4.98
C PHE A 138 -17.61 -6.75 -5.01
N ALA A 139 -17.59 -7.56 -3.94
CA ALA A 139 -16.63 -8.64 -3.75
C ALA A 139 -16.57 -9.61 -4.94
N ARG A 140 -15.37 -9.95 -5.40
CA ARG A 140 -15.15 -11.12 -6.28
C ARG A 140 -15.25 -12.42 -5.48
N LEU A 141 -14.65 -12.47 -4.30
CA LEU A 141 -14.79 -13.56 -3.32
C LEU A 141 -15.57 -13.06 -2.09
N PRO A 142 -16.92 -13.17 -2.04
CA PRO A 142 -17.72 -12.68 -0.91
C PRO A 142 -17.40 -13.38 0.42
N ALA A 143 -16.98 -14.64 0.37
CA ALA A 143 -16.61 -15.42 1.56
C ALA A 143 -15.27 -14.98 2.17
N GLN A 144 -14.42 -14.25 1.45
CA GLN A 144 -13.13 -13.79 1.96
C GLN A 144 -13.34 -12.76 3.08
N ARG A 145 -12.81 -13.05 4.27
CA ARG A 145 -12.88 -12.14 5.42
C ARG A 145 -12.00 -10.91 5.21
N ILE A 146 -12.33 -9.79 5.87
CA ILE A 146 -11.48 -8.57 5.87
C ILE A 146 -10.09 -8.91 6.44
N PHE A 147 -10.06 -9.56 7.60
CA PHE A 147 -8.82 -10.05 8.23
C PHE A 147 -8.50 -11.47 7.76
N ARG A 148 -8.17 -11.60 6.48
CA ARG A 148 -7.78 -12.89 5.86
C ARG A 148 -6.38 -13.35 6.33
N PRO A 149 -6.02 -14.63 6.13
CA PRO A 149 -4.65 -15.09 6.41
C PRO A 149 -3.62 -14.23 5.67
N GLY A 150 -2.58 -13.77 6.39
CA GLY A 150 -1.56 -12.88 5.84
C GLY A 150 -1.83 -11.39 6.02
N TRP A 151 -3.06 -10.98 6.41
CA TRP A 151 -3.41 -9.55 6.58
C TRP A 151 -2.45 -8.79 7.50
N ALA A 152 -2.04 -9.39 8.62
CA ALA A 152 -1.09 -8.76 9.55
C ALA A 152 0.31 -8.61 8.95
N THR A 153 0.72 -9.53 8.08
CA THR A 153 2.00 -9.45 7.35
C THR A 153 1.94 -8.35 6.29
N ASP A 154 0.82 -8.24 5.58
CA ASP A 154 0.61 -7.18 4.59
C ASP A 154 0.56 -5.81 5.24
N LEU A 155 -0.12 -5.69 6.39
CA LEU A 155 -0.12 -4.46 7.20
C LEU A 155 1.28 -4.10 7.68
N ALA A 156 2.13 -5.08 8.04
CA ALA A 156 3.51 -4.81 8.43
C ALA A 156 4.34 -4.25 7.27
N HIS A 157 4.21 -4.80 6.06
CA HIS A 157 4.86 -4.24 4.88
C HIS A 157 4.33 -2.85 4.53
N PHE A 158 3.01 -2.65 4.62
CA PHE A 158 2.38 -1.33 4.44
C PHE A 158 2.95 -0.34 5.46
N ALA A 159 3.01 -0.70 6.74
CA ALA A 159 3.56 0.14 7.79
C ALA A 159 5.02 0.50 7.53
N VAL A 160 5.87 -0.47 7.22
CA VAL A 160 7.30 -0.20 6.98
C VAL A 160 7.51 0.70 5.76
N SER A 161 6.81 0.45 4.66
CA SER A 161 6.93 1.27 3.45
C SER A 161 6.47 2.72 3.65
N HIS A 162 5.47 2.96 4.51
CA HIS A 162 4.95 4.30 4.78
C HIS A 162 5.71 5.02 5.89
N LEU A 163 6.09 4.32 6.96
CA LEU A 163 6.89 4.89 8.03
C LEU A 163 8.29 5.28 7.53
N LEU A 164 8.87 4.47 6.63
CA LEU A 164 10.16 4.74 5.99
C LEU A 164 10.03 5.55 4.69
N VAL A 165 8.92 6.26 4.46
CA VAL A 165 8.68 7.02 3.22
C VAL A 165 9.86 7.93 2.90
N GLN A 166 10.41 8.65 3.88
CA GLN A 166 11.59 9.49 3.69
C GLN A 166 12.77 8.71 3.10
N VAL A 167 13.13 7.58 3.72
CA VAL A 167 14.26 6.75 3.27
C VAL A 167 13.99 6.24 1.86
N THR A 168 12.78 5.75 1.58
CA THR A 168 12.45 5.25 0.24
C THR A 168 12.48 6.34 -0.83
N VAL A 169 12.04 7.56 -0.52
CA VAL A 169 12.12 8.72 -1.42
C VAL A 169 13.58 9.07 -1.70
N LEU A 170 14.43 9.14 -0.67
CA LEU A 170 15.86 9.41 -0.86
C LEU A 170 16.54 8.34 -1.71
N LEU A 171 16.25 7.06 -1.45
CA LEU A 171 16.76 5.94 -2.24
C LEU A 171 16.21 5.90 -3.67
N THR A 172 15.11 6.60 -3.96
CA THR A 172 14.53 6.73 -5.29
C THR A 172 15.16 7.89 -6.06
N LEU A 173 15.24 9.07 -5.44
CA LEU A 173 15.64 10.32 -6.10
C LEU A 173 17.16 10.48 -6.24
N ILE A 174 17.92 10.16 -5.19
CA ILE A 174 19.37 10.40 -5.15
C ILE A 174 20.11 9.62 -6.24
N PRO A 175 19.85 8.32 -6.46
CA PRO A 175 20.56 7.58 -7.51
C PRO A 175 20.31 8.16 -8.90
N ALA A 176 19.09 8.61 -9.21
CA ALA A 176 18.80 9.25 -10.50
C ALA A 176 19.67 10.51 -10.70
N ALA A 177 19.70 11.39 -9.70
CA ALA A 177 20.50 12.62 -9.76
C ALA A 177 22.02 12.37 -9.76
N MET A 178 22.49 11.34 -9.07
CA MET A 178 23.92 11.00 -9.00
C MET A 178 24.42 10.32 -10.28
N PHE A 179 23.67 9.34 -10.80
CA PHE A 179 24.15 8.46 -11.87
C PHE A 179 23.64 8.82 -13.25
N PHE A 180 22.58 9.63 -13.37
CA PHE A 180 21.95 9.95 -14.66
C PHE A 180 21.95 11.44 -15.00
N LYS A 181 22.62 12.29 -14.20
CA LYS A 181 22.79 13.71 -14.51
C LYS A 181 23.43 13.95 -15.89
N TRP A 182 24.33 13.06 -16.33
CA TRP A 182 24.98 13.15 -17.64
C TRP A 182 24.01 12.98 -18.81
N ALA A 183 22.85 12.32 -18.60
CA ALA A 183 21.83 12.10 -19.62
C ALA A 183 20.83 13.28 -19.72
N VAL A 184 20.90 14.24 -18.79
CA VAL A 184 20.02 15.41 -18.78
C VAL A 184 20.42 16.38 -19.87
N HIS A 185 19.47 16.71 -20.75
CA HIS A 185 19.64 17.73 -21.78
C HIS A 185 18.70 18.92 -21.51
N PRO A 186 19.21 20.13 -21.20
CA PRO A 186 18.36 21.26 -20.82
C PRO A 186 17.29 21.63 -21.84
N ALA A 187 17.61 21.55 -23.13
CA ALA A 187 16.65 21.82 -24.21
C ALA A 187 15.48 20.82 -24.23
N VAL A 188 15.75 19.54 -23.94
CA VAL A 188 14.71 18.50 -23.85
C VAL A 188 13.84 18.74 -22.63
N GLN A 189 14.45 18.98 -21.46
CA GLN A 189 13.69 19.25 -20.24
C GLN A 189 12.79 20.49 -20.38
N HIS A 190 13.30 21.56 -21.00
CA HIS A 190 12.48 22.74 -21.26
C HIS A 190 11.30 22.41 -22.19
N ALA A 191 11.56 21.69 -23.29
CA ALA A 191 10.51 21.31 -24.23
C ALA A 191 9.42 20.45 -23.58
N VAL A 192 9.81 19.45 -22.77
CA VAL A 192 8.88 18.59 -22.02
C VAL A 192 8.11 19.39 -20.98
N ALA A 193 8.79 20.20 -20.18
CA ALA A 193 8.14 21.00 -19.13
C ALA A 193 7.15 22.04 -19.69
N ALA A 194 7.39 22.53 -20.92
CA ALA A 194 6.53 23.48 -21.61
C ALA A 194 5.27 22.86 -22.25
N GLN A 195 5.16 21.53 -22.31
CA GLN A 195 3.97 20.86 -22.82
C GLN A 195 2.74 21.11 -21.94
N PRO A 196 1.51 20.95 -22.46
CA PRO A 196 0.30 20.96 -21.64
C PRO A 196 0.34 19.91 -20.52
N VAL A 197 -0.20 20.27 -19.34
CA VAL A 197 -0.21 19.41 -18.13
C VAL A 197 -0.76 18.01 -18.40
N LEU A 198 -1.84 17.90 -19.17
CA LEU A 198 -2.46 16.62 -19.50
C LEU A 198 -1.56 15.74 -20.38
N LEU A 199 -0.83 16.34 -21.34
CA LEU A 199 0.11 15.61 -22.18
C LEU A 199 1.24 15.04 -21.33
N GLN A 200 1.85 15.88 -20.47
CA GLN A 200 2.88 15.44 -19.53
C GLN A 200 2.39 14.29 -18.65
N PHE A 201 1.16 14.36 -18.12
CA PHE A 201 0.59 13.27 -17.31
C PHE A 201 0.50 11.95 -18.09
N VAL A 202 0.00 11.98 -19.33
CA VAL A 202 -0.12 10.78 -20.18
C VAL A 202 1.27 10.21 -20.52
N GLU A 203 2.23 11.08 -20.87
CA GLU A 203 3.62 10.68 -21.12
C GLU A 203 4.27 10.06 -19.88
N ILE A 204 4.05 10.64 -18.69
CA ILE A 204 4.54 10.09 -17.43
C ILE A 204 3.96 8.68 -17.18
N VAL A 205 2.65 8.49 -17.34
CA VAL A 205 2.02 7.18 -17.17
C VAL A 205 2.65 6.15 -18.11
N LEU A 206 2.87 6.52 -19.38
CA LEU A 206 3.48 5.62 -20.36
C LEU A 206 4.93 5.30 -20.02
N VAL A 207 5.75 6.32 -19.76
CA VAL A 207 7.18 6.16 -19.51
C VAL A 207 7.44 5.41 -18.20
N ALA A 208 6.72 5.74 -17.14
CA ALA A 208 6.82 5.05 -15.86
C ALA A 208 6.40 3.58 -15.99
N ASP A 209 5.28 3.29 -16.65
CA ASP A 209 4.78 1.91 -16.78
C ASP A 209 5.66 1.07 -17.72
N LEU A 210 6.30 1.67 -18.73
CA LEU A 210 7.32 0.98 -19.54
C LEU A 210 8.55 0.60 -18.71
N SER A 211 9.01 1.51 -17.85
CA SER A 211 10.12 1.22 -16.93
C SER A 211 9.74 0.18 -15.88
N GLU A 212 8.55 0.30 -15.29
CA GLU A 212 8.01 -0.68 -14.35
C GLU A 212 7.87 -2.04 -15.02
N TYR A 213 7.30 -2.13 -16.23
CA TYR A 213 7.22 -3.36 -17.01
C TYR A 213 8.59 -4.02 -17.18
N ALA A 214 9.61 -3.25 -17.58
CA ALA A 214 10.95 -3.80 -17.83
C ALA A 214 11.56 -4.37 -16.54
N VAL A 215 11.49 -3.63 -15.45
CA VAL A 215 12.01 -4.04 -14.13
C VAL A 215 11.22 -5.22 -13.58
N HIS A 216 9.92 -5.20 -13.73
CA HIS A 216 9.03 -6.26 -13.29
C HIS A 216 9.31 -7.56 -14.03
N ARG A 217 9.49 -7.51 -15.35
CA ARG A 217 9.92 -8.67 -16.13
C ARG A 217 11.30 -9.17 -15.72
N LEU A 218 12.24 -8.29 -15.36
CA LEU A 218 13.54 -8.71 -14.79
C LEU A 218 13.38 -9.40 -13.44
N PHE A 219 12.45 -8.93 -12.59
CA PHE A 219 12.12 -9.60 -11.34
C PHE A 219 11.60 -11.03 -11.55
N HIS A 220 10.85 -11.29 -12.62
CA HIS A 220 10.37 -12.64 -12.93
C HIS A 220 11.43 -13.52 -13.62
N THR A 221 12.29 -12.94 -14.46
CA THR A 221 13.22 -13.71 -15.30
C THR A 221 14.60 -13.94 -14.68
N VAL A 222 15.05 -13.07 -13.76
CA VAL A 222 16.36 -13.22 -13.09
C VAL A 222 16.16 -13.94 -11.76
N PRO A 223 16.69 -15.17 -11.56
CA PRO A 223 16.41 -15.97 -10.37
C PRO A 223 16.78 -15.29 -9.05
N PHE A 224 17.80 -14.43 -9.04
CA PHE A 224 18.17 -13.65 -7.85
C PHE A 224 17.13 -12.58 -7.53
N LEU A 225 16.67 -11.81 -8.53
CA LEU A 225 15.68 -10.76 -8.35
C LEU A 225 14.32 -11.35 -7.97
N TRP A 226 13.93 -12.47 -8.57
CA TRP A 226 12.70 -13.20 -8.23
C TRP A 226 12.57 -13.49 -6.75
N ARG A 227 13.67 -13.66 -6.01
CA ARG A 227 13.61 -13.91 -4.56
C ARG A 227 13.00 -12.74 -3.79
N PHE A 228 13.18 -11.51 -4.26
CA PHE A 228 12.55 -10.35 -3.65
C PHE A 228 11.08 -10.26 -4.06
N HIS A 229 10.82 -10.45 -5.34
CA HIS A 229 9.49 -10.31 -5.91
C HIS A 229 8.54 -11.48 -5.57
N ALA A 230 9.08 -12.66 -5.28
CA ALA A 230 8.33 -13.80 -4.75
C ALA A 230 7.66 -13.47 -3.41
N VAL A 231 8.18 -12.52 -2.63
CA VAL A 231 7.48 -12.02 -1.43
C VAL A 231 6.13 -11.44 -1.81
N HIS A 232 6.06 -10.69 -2.92
CA HIS A 232 4.83 -10.13 -3.46
C HIS A 232 3.87 -11.22 -3.94
N HIS A 233 4.35 -12.13 -4.79
CA HIS A 233 3.55 -13.25 -5.30
C HIS A 233 3.16 -14.29 -4.23
N SER A 234 3.72 -14.24 -3.02
CA SER A 234 3.40 -15.21 -1.95
C SER A 234 1.98 -15.08 -1.39
N SER A 235 1.20 -14.10 -1.82
CA SER A 235 -0.15 -13.90 -1.31
C SER A 235 -1.15 -14.87 -1.95
N GLU A 236 -1.68 -15.77 -1.14
CA GLU A 236 -2.71 -16.75 -1.54
C GLU A 236 -4.12 -16.13 -1.64
N ALA A 237 -4.29 -14.86 -1.20
CA ALA A 237 -5.55 -14.15 -1.22
C ALA A 237 -5.36 -12.67 -1.59
N MET A 238 -5.99 -12.26 -2.69
CA MET A 238 -5.96 -10.88 -3.18
C MET A 238 -6.97 -10.00 -2.45
N ASP A 239 -6.52 -8.84 -2.01
CA ASP A 239 -7.31 -7.67 -1.62
C ASP A 239 -6.42 -6.41 -1.74
N TRP A 240 -6.99 -5.24 -1.46
CA TRP A 240 -6.27 -3.96 -1.57
C TRP A 240 -4.98 -3.94 -0.74
N LEU A 241 -4.95 -4.61 0.41
CA LEU A 241 -3.78 -4.61 1.29
C LEU A 241 -2.70 -5.55 0.75
N ALA A 242 -3.06 -6.57 -0.04
CA ALA A 242 -2.11 -7.47 -0.72
C ALA A 242 -1.09 -6.71 -1.59
N ALA A 243 -1.51 -5.59 -2.20
CA ALA A 243 -0.63 -4.70 -2.97
C ALA A 243 0.61 -4.24 -2.18
N SER A 244 0.49 -4.20 -0.84
CA SER A 244 1.51 -3.71 0.06
C SER A 244 2.54 -4.77 0.42
N ARG A 245 2.27 -6.05 0.16
CA ARG A 245 3.24 -7.13 0.42
C ARG A 245 4.33 -7.02 -0.63
N ILE A 246 5.33 -6.20 -0.38
CA ILE A 246 6.46 -6.00 -1.29
C ILE A 246 7.74 -5.88 -0.47
N HIS A 247 8.79 -6.58 -0.88
CA HIS A 247 10.07 -6.47 -0.20
C HIS A 247 10.66 -5.07 -0.41
N LEU A 248 11.32 -4.49 0.61
CA LEU A 248 11.84 -3.12 0.53
C LEU A 248 12.81 -2.91 -0.65
N VAL A 249 13.67 -3.90 -0.92
CA VAL A 249 14.57 -3.90 -2.09
C VAL A 249 13.79 -3.83 -3.41
N ASP A 250 12.72 -4.61 -3.55
CA ASP A 250 11.87 -4.58 -4.73
C ASP A 250 11.22 -3.20 -4.89
N ALA A 251 10.59 -2.70 -3.82
CA ALA A 251 9.97 -1.37 -3.82
C ALA A 251 10.95 -0.25 -4.20
N VAL A 252 12.17 -0.27 -3.67
CA VAL A 252 13.20 0.74 -3.98
C VAL A 252 13.69 0.61 -5.42
N VAL A 253 14.00 -0.60 -5.90
CA VAL A 253 14.49 -0.83 -7.26
C VAL A 253 13.43 -0.41 -8.28
N THR A 254 12.19 -0.86 -8.11
CA THR A 254 11.07 -0.53 -8.99
C THR A 254 10.83 0.97 -9.04
N ARG A 255 10.73 1.64 -7.89
CA ARG A 255 10.51 3.10 -7.83
C ARG A 255 11.69 3.90 -8.39
N ALA A 256 12.92 3.54 -8.05
CA ALA A 256 14.11 4.24 -8.52
C ALA A 256 14.23 4.17 -10.04
N LEU A 257 14.09 2.98 -10.62
CA LEU A 257 14.21 2.79 -12.06
C LEU A 257 13.03 3.37 -12.84
N ALA A 258 11.81 3.34 -12.27
CA ALA A 258 10.68 4.07 -12.84
C ALA A 258 10.92 5.58 -12.83
N PHE A 259 11.56 6.13 -11.79
CA PHE A 259 11.81 7.57 -11.66
C PHE A 259 12.93 8.10 -12.56
N VAL A 260 13.95 7.31 -12.88
CA VAL A 260 15.09 7.72 -13.71
C VAL A 260 14.68 8.43 -15.01
N PRO A 261 13.81 7.88 -15.87
CA PRO A 261 13.42 8.57 -17.10
C PRO A 261 12.59 9.83 -16.84
N LEU A 262 11.78 9.88 -15.77
CA LEU A 262 11.06 11.12 -15.41
C LEU A 262 12.04 12.23 -15.06
N TYR A 263 13.10 11.90 -14.31
CA TYR A 263 14.18 12.81 -13.96
C TYR A 263 14.93 13.30 -15.20
N VAL A 264 15.29 12.39 -16.11
CA VAL A 264 16.02 12.73 -17.34
C VAL A 264 15.18 13.62 -18.26
N LEU A 265 13.90 13.29 -18.45
CA LEU A 265 12.97 14.03 -19.31
C LEU A 265 12.55 15.39 -18.73
N GLY A 266 12.61 15.58 -17.41
CA GLY A 266 12.38 16.88 -16.78
C GLY A 266 10.91 17.33 -16.78
N PHE A 267 9.98 16.41 -16.53
CA PHE A 267 8.57 16.75 -16.38
C PHE A 267 8.33 17.75 -15.25
N SER A 268 7.33 18.62 -15.43
CA SER A 268 6.91 19.57 -14.41
C SER A 268 6.42 18.88 -13.14
N THR A 269 6.67 19.49 -11.99
CA THR A 269 6.33 18.94 -10.67
C THR A 269 4.84 18.63 -10.52
N GLY A 270 3.96 19.48 -11.07
CA GLY A 270 2.50 19.28 -11.01
C GLY A 270 2.02 17.96 -11.63
N PRO A 271 2.28 17.71 -12.93
CA PRO A 271 2.04 16.42 -13.57
C PRO A 271 2.65 15.21 -12.85
N VAL A 272 3.88 15.33 -12.34
CA VAL A 272 4.53 14.26 -11.56
C VAL A 272 3.74 13.95 -10.29
N TYR A 273 3.30 14.96 -9.54
CA TYR A 273 2.44 14.75 -8.37
C TYR A 273 1.07 14.16 -8.74
N ALA A 274 0.47 14.58 -9.85
CA ALA A 274 -0.75 13.95 -10.34
C ALA A 274 -0.56 12.45 -10.65
N TYR A 275 0.57 12.08 -11.26
CA TYR A 275 0.94 10.68 -11.46
C TYR A 275 1.12 9.94 -10.13
N LEU A 276 1.84 10.51 -9.16
CA LEU A 276 2.04 9.89 -7.85
C LEU A 276 0.72 9.62 -7.12
N VAL A 277 -0.26 10.53 -7.23
CA VAL A 277 -1.62 10.29 -6.73
C VAL A 277 -2.28 9.15 -7.49
N PHE A 278 -2.26 9.19 -8.83
CA PHE A 278 -2.84 8.15 -9.67
C PHE A 278 -2.28 6.75 -9.36
N VAL A 279 -0.95 6.58 -9.35
CA VAL A 279 -0.31 5.28 -9.08
C VAL A 279 -0.60 4.79 -7.66
N SER A 280 -0.67 5.69 -6.66
CA SER A 280 -0.97 5.32 -5.27
C SER A 280 -2.34 4.69 -5.11
N PHE A 281 -3.34 5.11 -5.90
CA PHE A 281 -4.66 4.47 -5.90
C PHE A 281 -4.75 3.31 -6.88
N HIS A 282 -4.22 3.46 -8.09
CA HIS A 282 -4.37 2.47 -9.16
C HIS A 282 -3.60 1.17 -8.85
N ALA A 283 -2.37 1.25 -8.36
CA ALA A 283 -1.57 0.08 -8.01
C ALA A 283 -2.23 -0.75 -6.89
N ILE A 284 -2.95 -0.10 -5.97
CA ILE A 284 -3.74 -0.77 -4.93
C ILE A 284 -5.02 -1.35 -5.54
N PHE A 285 -5.70 -0.58 -6.38
CA PHE A 285 -6.95 -0.98 -7.01
C PHE A 285 -6.83 -2.26 -7.82
N VAL A 286 -5.75 -2.44 -8.58
CA VAL A 286 -5.55 -3.67 -9.38
C VAL A 286 -5.36 -4.95 -8.55
N HIS A 287 -5.17 -4.86 -7.23
CA HIS A 287 -5.15 -6.01 -6.32
C HIS A 287 -6.47 -6.24 -5.57
N ALA A 288 -7.40 -5.29 -5.66
CA ALA A 288 -8.60 -5.30 -4.85
C ALA A 288 -9.49 -6.51 -5.17
N ASN A 289 -10.13 -7.07 -4.14
CA ASN A 289 -11.07 -8.19 -4.26
C ASN A 289 -12.42 -7.73 -4.85
N VAL A 290 -12.42 -7.15 -6.04
CA VAL A 290 -13.63 -6.61 -6.70
C VAL A 290 -13.92 -7.35 -8.00
N ARG A 291 -15.20 -7.60 -8.26
CA ARG A 291 -15.66 -8.37 -9.45
C ARG A 291 -15.84 -7.53 -10.71
N PHE A 292 -15.38 -6.27 -10.69
CA PHE A 292 -15.63 -5.33 -11.76
C PHE A 292 -15.13 -5.83 -13.12
N ARG A 293 -15.92 -5.53 -14.16
CA ARG A 293 -15.62 -5.77 -15.56
C ARG A 293 -15.62 -4.43 -16.25
N PHE A 294 -14.52 -4.08 -16.89
CA PHE A 294 -14.35 -2.75 -17.48
C PHE A 294 -14.49 -2.74 -19.01
N GLY A 295 -14.85 -3.89 -19.61
CA GLY A 295 -15.12 -4.00 -21.05
C GLY A 295 -13.94 -3.48 -21.88
N ALA A 296 -14.21 -2.51 -22.76
CA ALA A 296 -13.18 -1.92 -23.62
C ALA A 296 -12.04 -1.23 -22.84
N LEU A 297 -12.29 -0.75 -21.63
CA LEU A 297 -11.26 -0.08 -20.82
C LEU A 297 -10.18 -1.08 -20.34
N GLU A 298 -10.47 -2.38 -20.24
CA GLU A 298 -9.47 -3.44 -19.98
C GLU A 298 -8.41 -3.54 -21.10
N ARG A 299 -8.63 -2.85 -22.22
CA ARG A 299 -7.67 -2.76 -23.32
C ARG A 299 -6.59 -1.71 -23.08
N VAL A 300 -6.88 -0.67 -22.32
CA VAL A 300 -5.96 0.47 -22.17
C VAL A 300 -5.53 0.68 -20.73
N LEU A 301 -6.33 0.26 -19.76
CA LEU A 301 -6.06 0.44 -18.34
C LEU A 301 -6.03 -0.92 -17.61
N GLY A 302 -5.04 -1.09 -16.74
CA GLY A 302 -4.90 -2.24 -15.86
C GLY A 302 -6.11 -2.38 -14.96
N THR A 303 -6.55 -3.61 -14.74
CA THR A 303 -7.75 -3.89 -13.93
C THR A 303 -7.48 -5.01 -12.94
N PRO A 304 -8.34 -5.17 -11.91
CA PRO A 304 -8.24 -6.27 -10.97
C PRO A 304 -8.12 -7.63 -11.66
N LYS A 305 -8.96 -7.93 -12.67
CA LYS A 305 -8.86 -9.20 -13.42
C LYS A 305 -7.47 -9.37 -14.06
N PHE A 306 -6.96 -8.31 -14.71
CA PHE A 306 -5.68 -8.34 -15.41
C PHE A 306 -4.50 -8.61 -14.48
N HIS A 307 -4.41 -7.89 -13.38
CA HIS A 307 -3.31 -8.06 -12.43
C HIS A 307 -3.50 -9.28 -11.52
N HIS A 308 -4.72 -9.73 -11.26
CA HIS A 308 -4.95 -11.01 -10.61
C HIS A 308 -4.37 -12.18 -11.42
N TRP A 309 -4.49 -12.14 -12.75
CA TRP A 309 -3.85 -13.15 -13.61
C TRP A 309 -2.32 -13.11 -13.58
N HIS A 310 -1.73 -11.94 -13.31
CA HIS A 310 -0.30 -11.84 -13.02
C HIS A 310 0.09 -12.59 -11.74
N HIS A 311 -0.75 -12.51 -10.70
CA HIS A 311 -0.58 -13.23 -9.43
C HIS A 311 -1.03 -14.69 -9.44
N ALA A 312 -1.51 -15.20 -10.58
CA ALA A 312 -2.03 -16.56 -10.68
C ALA A 312 -0.91 -17.60 -10.51
N THR A 313 -1.25 -18.77 -9.95
CA THR A 313 -0.29 -19.88 -9.89
C THR A 313 0.05 -20.42 -11.28
N ALA A 314 -0.88 -20.32 -12.23
CA ALA A 314 -0.68 -20.63 -13.64
C ALA A 314 -1.70 -19.87 -14.52
N PRO A 315 -1.32 -19.40 -15.73
CA PRO A 315 0.06 -19.36 -16.24
C PRO A 315 0.92 -18.34 -15.48
N VAL A 316 2.22 -18.60 -15.40
CA VAL A 316 3.22 -17.66 -14.84
C VAL A 316 3.75 -16.72 -15.94
N ASP A 317 4.46 -15.67 -15.54
CA ASP A 317 5.18 -14.76 -16.43
C ASP A 317 4.29 -14.05 -17.47
N LYS A 318 3.14 -13.53 -17.01
CA LYS A 318 2.20 -12.75 -17.81
C LYS A 318 1.85 -11.43 -17.14
N ASN A 319 1.43 -10.45 -17.93
CA ASN A 319 0.86 -9.17 -17.48
C ASN A 319 1.80 -8.39 -16.53
N PHE A 320 2.97 -7.99 -17.02
CA PHE A 320 3.96 -7.26 -16.22
C PHE A 320 3.66 -5.76 -16.09
N ALA A 321 2.91 -5.15 -17.01
CA ALA A 321 2.52 -3.76 -16.88
C ALA A 321 1.51 -3.60 -15.74
N ILE A 322 1.55 -2.47 -15.04
CA ILE A 322 0.59 -2.17 -13.98
C ILE A 322 -0.55 -1.32 -14.54
N HIS A 323 -0.22 -0.33 -15.37
CA HIS A 323 -1.18 0.67 -15.85
C HIS A 323 -1.74 0.37 -17.23
N LEU A 324 -0.92 -0.06 -18.18
CA LEU A 324 -1.23 -0.05 -19.60
C LEU A 324 -1.04 -1.47 -20.19
N PRO A 325 -2.09 -2.30 -20.22
CA PRO A 325 -2.03 -3.65 -20.81
C PRO A 325 -1.60 -3.69 -22.28
N VAL A 326 -1.61 -2.55 -22.98
CA VAL A 326 -1.08 -2.44 -24.35
C VAL A 326 0.42 -2.76 -24.40
N ILE A 327 1.19 -2.45 -23.35
CA ILE A 327 2.62 -2.77 -23.27
C ILE A 327 2.82 -4.29 -23.35
N ASP A 328 2.06 -5.04 -22.54
CA ASP A 328 2.07 -6.50 -22.58
C ASP A 328 1.59 -7.08 -23.92
N ARG A 329 0.67 -6.42 -24.63
CA ARG A 329 0.25 -6.88 -25.97
C ARG A 329 1.36 -6.71 -26.99
N VAL A 330 2.02 -5.55 -26.99
CA VAL A 330 3.12 -5.26 -27.90
C VAL A 330 4.31 -6.18 -27.62
N LEU A 331 4.58 -6.49 -26.35
CA LEU A 331 5.74 -7.27 -25.92
C LEU A 331 5.47 -8.77 -25.74
N GLY A 332 4.25 -9.24 -26.06
CA GLY A 332 3.90 -10.66 -26.14
C GLY A 332 3.63 -11.36 -24.81
N THR A 333 3.32 -10.62 -23.75
CA THR A 333 3.13 -11.13 -22.37
C THR A 333 1.69 -10.98 -21.86
N TYR A 334 0.79 -10.46 -22.71
CA TYR A 334 -0.63 -10.26 -22.37
C TYR A 334 -1.40 -11.58 -22.23
N TYR A 335 -2.18 -11.69 -21.15
CA TYR A 335 -3.08 -12.82 -20.88
C TYR A 335 -4.30 -12.37 -20.09
N LEU A 336 -5.50 -12.45 -20.68
CA LEU A 336 -6.73 -12.04 -20.01
C LEU A 336 -7.95 -12.86 -20.46
N PRO A 337 -8.12 -14.10 -19.97
CA PRO A 337 -9.34 -14.86 -20.22
C PRO A 337 -10.55 -14.22 -19.53
N GLU A 338 -11.75 -14.67 -19.89
CA GLU A 338 -13.01 -14.09 -19.40
C GLU A 338 -13.19 -14.24 -17.88
N HIS A 339 -12.71 -15.32 -17.29
CA HIS A 339 -12.83 -15.56 -15.85
C HIS A 339 -11.63 -15.02 -15.05
N PHE A 340 -11.79 -14.88 -13.74
CA PHE A 340 -10.67 -14.63 -12.81
C PHE A 340 -9.85 -15.92 -12.62
N PRO A 341 -8.57 -15.81 -12.21
CA PRO A 341 -7.75 -16.98 -11.89
C PRO A 341 -8.31 -17.79 -10.71
N PRO A 342 -8.17 -19.12 -10.73
CA PRO A 342 -8.71 -19.99 -9.69
C PRO A 342 -7.89 -19.94 -8.39
N ALA A 343 -6.58 -19.69 -8.47
CA ALA A 343 -5.65 -19.70 -7.34
C ALA A 343 -4.57 -18.63 -7.49
N TYR A 344 -4.02 -18.20 -6.36
CA TYR A 344 -2.91 -17.25 -6.23
C TYR A 344 -1.84 -17.84 -5.34
N GLY A 345 -0.66 -17.22 -5.31
CA GLY A 345 0.44 -17.66 -4.49
C GLY A 345 1.56 -18.30 -5.31
N ILE A 346 2.50 -18.92 -4.62
CA ILE A 346 3.60 -19.65 -5.23
C ILE A 346 3.52 -21.10 -4.77
N GLU A 347 3.37 -22.02 -5.72
CA GLU A 347 3.30 -23.46 -5.42
C GLU A 347 4.68 -24.04 -5.03
N THR A 348 5.75 -23.52 -5.65
CA THR A 348 7.13 -23.99 -5.45
C THR A 348 7.93 -23.04 -4.55
N ASN A 349 8.69 -23.56 -3.58
CA ASN A 349 9.55 -22.75 -2.67
C ASN A 349 8.77 -21.71 -1.84
N PRO A 350 7.94 -22.15 -0.87
CA PRO A 350 7.04 -21.27 -0.14
C PRO A 350 7.81 -20.20 0.65
N VAL A 351 7.41 -18.94 0.43
CA VAL A 351 7.91 -17.79 1.20
C VAL A 351 7.36 -17.88 2.64
N PRO A 352 8.18 -17.57 3.67
CA PRO A 352 7.73 -17.57 5.05
C PRO A 352 6.53 -16.66 5.28
N ARG A 353 5.60 -17.06 6.17
CA ARG A 353 4.37 -16.28 6.44
C ARG A 353 4.60 -15.01 7.26
N ARG A 354 5.67 -14.95 8.06
CA ARG A 354 5.93 -13.83 9.00
C ARG A 354 6.79 -12.77 8.34
N TYR A 355 6.40 -11.51 8.49
CA TYR A 355 7.12 -10.34 7.97
C TYR A 355 8.64 -10.40 8.20
N ALA A 356 9.09 -10.57 9.45
CA ALA A 356 10.52 -10.59 9.78
C ALA A 356 11.31 -11.69 9.03
N ALA A 357 10.68 -12.84 8.78
CA ALA A 357 11.31 -13.91 8.01
C ALA A 357 11.36 -13.58 6.51
N GLN A 358 10.38 -12.85 5.98
CA GLN A 358 10.35 -12.40 4.58
C GLN A 358 11.46 -11.39 4.26
N LEU A 359 11.96 -10.63 5.24
CA LEU A 359 13.08 -9.69 5.03
C LEU A 359 14.42 -10.38 4.76
N VAL A 360 14.64 -11.55 5.36
CA VAL A 360 15.92 -12.26 5.27
C VAL A 360 15.86 -13.39 4.23
N TRP A 361 14.66 -13.90 3.94
CA TRP A 361 14.45 -15.00 3.00
C TRP A 361 15.11 -14.79 1.63
N PRO A 362 15.03 -13.59 1.01
CA PRO A 362 15.67 -13.33 -0.28
C PRO A 362 17.19 -13.39 -0.27
N PHE A 363 17.85 -13.51 0.89
CA PHE A 363 19.31 -13.58 1.00
C PHE A 363 19.84 -14.96 1.41
N ARG A 364 18.97 -15.90 1.79
CA ARG A 364 19.39 -17.24 2.27
C ARG A 364 20.01 -18.10 1.16
N PRO A 365 21.08 -18.87 1.41
CA PRO A 365 21.56 -19.86 0.45
C PRO A 365 20.42 -20.82 0.05
N ARG A 366 20.40 -21.25 -1.21
CA ARG A 366 19.46 -22.27 -1.71
C ARG A 366 20.21 -23.56 -1.96
#